data_AF-A0A923Q398-F1
#
_entry.id   AF-A0A923Q398-F1
#
_cell.length_a   1.000
_cell.length_b   1.000
_cell.length_c   1.000
_cell.angle_alpha   90.00
_cell.angle_beta   90.00
_cell.angle_gamma   90.00
#
_symmetry.space_group_name_H-M   'P 1'
#
loop_
_entity.id
_entity.type
_entity.pdbx_description
1 polymer ?
#
loop_
_entity_poly.entity_id
_entity_poly.type
_entity_poly.pdbx_seq_one_letter_code
_entity_poly.pdbx_strand_id
1 'polypeptide(L)' 'MTQTTAPDHTTLGALRSSGHVHKPVKAEVRDNLLARLASGQSAFPGILGFDDTVLPQVERALLA' A
#
# COMPACT_ATOMS: atom_id res chain seq x y z
N MET A 1 -13.04 11.21 1.39
CA MET A 1 -13.34 9.83 1.83
C MET A 1 -13.00 8.88 0.69
N THR A 2 -11.88 8.16 0.75
CA THR A 2 -11.63 7.03 -0.17
C THR A 2 -12.42 5.83 0.36
N GLN A 3 -13.52 5.49 -0.28
CA GLN A 3 -14.24 4.26 0.04
C GLN A 3 -13.40 3.08 -0.43
N THR A 4 -12.94 2.24 0.49
CA THR A 4 -12.27 0.97 0.16
C THR A 4 -13.36 -0.02 -0.23
N THR A 5 -13.57 -0.21 -1.53
CA THR A 5 -14.41 -1.29 -2.04
C THR A 5 -13.75 -2.65 -1.73
N ALA A 6 -14.56 -3.67 -1.49
CA ALA A 6 -14.06 -5.03 -1.30
C ALA A 6 -13.28 -5.54 -2.53
N PRO A 7 -12.29 -6.43 -2.35
CA PRO A 7 -11.52 -6.98 -3.46
C PRO A 7 -12.36 -7.87 -4.39
N ASP A 8 -12.14 -7.75 -5.70
CA ASP A 8 -12.88 -8.48 -6.74
C ASP A 8 -12.61 -10.01 -6.74
N HIS A 9 -11.49 -10.44 -6.14
CA HIS A 9 -11.11 -11.86 -6.06
C HIS A 9 -11.11 -12.33 -4.61
N THR A 10 -12.08 -13.17 -4.25
CA THR A 10 -12.28 -13.66 -2.88
C THR A 10 -11.65 -15.03 -2.62
N THR A 11 -11.10 -15.67 -3.65
CA THR A 11 -10.42 -16.96 -3.54
C THR A 11 -9.03 -16.91 -4.17
N LEU A 12 -8.12 -17.73 -3.67
CA LEU A 12 -6.78 -17.87 -4.24
C LEU A 12 -6.82 -18.36 -5.69
N GLY A 13 -7.80 -19.22 -6.04
CA GLY A 13 -8.01 -19.68 -7.41
C GLY A 13 -8.32 -18.53 -8.37
N ALA A 14 -9.28 -17.67 -7.99
CA ALA A 14 -9.66 -16.50 -8.77
C ALA A 14 -8.50 -15.50 -8.92
N LEU A 15 -7.72 -15.28 -7.85
CA LEU A 15 -6.55 -14.41 -7.88
C LEU A 15 -5.47 -14.95 -8.83
N ARG A 16 -5.21 -16.27 -8.83
CA ARG A 16 -4.24 -16.87 -9.75
C ARG A 16 -4.71 -16.78 -11.20
N SER A 17 -6.00 -16.96 -11.46
CA SER A 17 -6.54 -16.86 -12.82
C SER A 17 -6.55 -15.45 -13.39
N SER A 18 -6.48 -14.40 -12.56
CA SER A 18 -6.44 -13.01 -13.03
C SER A 18 -5.08 -12.59 -13.60
N GLY A 19 -4.08 -13.49 -13.60
CA GLY A 19 -2.72 -13.19 -14.02
C GLY A 19 -1.90 -12.46 -12.95
N HIS A 20 -2.36 -12.46 -11.69
CA HIS A 20 -1.62 -11.87 -10.59
C HIS A 20 -0.23 -12.54 -10.45
N VAL A 21 0.80 -11.71 -10.50
CA VAL A 21 2.18 -12.13 -10.25
C VAL A 21 2.44 -12.00 -8.77
N HIS A 22 2.61 -13.14 -8.10
CA HIS A 22 2.93 -13.18 -6.68
C HIS A 22 4.21 -12.39 -6.38
N LYS A 23 4.12 -11.45 -5.45
CA LYS A 23 5.26 -10.74 -4.85
C LYS A 23 5.26 -10.98 -3.33
N PRO A 24 6.43 -10.99 -2.68
CA PRO A 24 6.46 -10.94 -1.21
C PRO A 24 5.75 -9.67 -0.73
N VAL A 25 4.98 -9.76 0.36
CA VAL A 25 4.25 -8.62 0.92
C VAL A 25 5.15 -7.40 1.16
N LYS A 26 6.40 -7.61 1.63
CA LYS A 26 7.37 -6.53 1.80
C LYS A 26 7.62 -5.76 0.49
N ALA A 27 7.73 -6.47 -0.63
CA ALA A 27 7.94 -5.84 -1.93
C ALA A 27 6.69 -5.09 -2.41
N GLU A 28 5.49 -5.67 -2.23
CA GLU A 28 4.24 -4.98 -2.59
C GLU A 28 4.04 -3.69 -1.82
N VAL A 29 4.25 -3.72 -0.50
CA VAL A 29 4.11 -2.54 0.35
C VAL A 29 5.14 -1.46 -0.03
N ARG A 30 6.39 -1.86 -0.32
CA ARG A 30 7.44 -0.94 -0.76
C ARG A 30 7.09 -0.28 -2.09
N ASP A 31 6.68 -1.07 -3.09
CA ASP A 31 6.30 -0.57 -4.42
C ASP A 31 5.13 0.42 -4.32
N ASN A 32 4.10 0.10 -3.53
CA ASN A 32 2.95 0.96 -3.31
C ASN A 32 3.33 2.28 -2.61
N LEU A 33 4.20 2.22 -1.60
CA LEU A 33 4.69 3.40 -0.89
C LEU A 33 5.44 4.34 -1.84
N LEU A 34 6.39 3.79 -2.60
CA LEU A 34 7.17 4.57 -3.58
C LEU A 34 6.28 5.22 -4.63
N ALA A 35 5.28 4.50 -5.14
CA ALA A 35 4.33 5.04 -6.11
C ALA A 35 3.54 6.23 -5.55
N ARG A 36 3.07 6.13 -4.29
CA ARG A 36 2.34 7.23 -3.63
C ARG A 36 3.22 8.44 -3.40
N LEU A 37 4.42 8.24 -2.84
CA LEU A 37 5.39 9.31 -2.61
C LEU A 37 5.76 10.03 -3.92
N ALA A 38 6.01 9.27 -5.00
CA ALA A 38 6.31 9.84 -6.32
C ALA A 38 5.14 10.65 -6.90
N SER A 39 3.89 10.23 -6.63
CA SER A 39 2.69 10.94 -7.07
C SER A 39 2.32 12.15 -6.20
N GLY A 40 3.03 12.39 -5.09
CA GLY A 40 2.68 13.41 -4.09
C GLY A 40 1.38 13.12 -3.33
N GLN A 41 0.81 11.93 -3.46
CA GLN A 41 -0.36 11.51 -2.69
C GLN A 41 0.05 11.05 -1.30
N SER A 42 -0.80 11.29 -0.30
CA SER A 42 -0.58 10.74 1.04
C SER A 42 -0.46 9.21 0.98
N ALA A 43 0.63 8.69 1.53
CA ALA A 43 0.86 7.27 1.72
C ALA A 43 -0.15 6.65 2.71
N PHE A 44 -0.67 7.46 3.63
CA PHE A 44 -1.52 7.04 4.75
C PHE A 44 -2.82 7.86 4.80
N PRO A 45 -3.71 7.71 3.82
CA PRO A 45 -4.95 8.47 3.76
C PRO A 45 -5.83 8.19 5.00
N GLY A 46 -6.32 9.25 5.64
CA GLY A 46 -7.17 9.16 6.82
C GLY A 46 -6.43 9.14 8.15
N ILE A 47 -5.09 9.07 8.15
CA ILE A 47 -4.28 9.31 9.34
C ILE A 47 -4.00 10.82 9.44
N LEU A 48 -4.32 11.42 10.58
CA LEU A 48 -4.19 12.86 10.82
C LEU A 48 -3.31 13.11 12.05
N GLY A 49 -2.44 14.12 11.97
CA GLY A 49 -1.65 14.60 13.12
C GLY A 49 -0.34 13.83 13.39
N PHE A 50 0.05 12.94 12.48
CA PHE A 50 1.29 12.16 12.58
C PHE A 50 2.31 12.47 11.48
N ASP A 51 2.00 13.45 10.62
CA ASP A 51 2.79 13.84 9.45
C ASP A 51 4.24 14.18 9.83
N ASP A 52 4.44 14.89 10.95
CA ASP A 52 5.76 15.31 11.41
C ASP A 52 6.38 14.41 12.50
N THR A 53 5.71 13.30 12.85
CA THR A 53 6.15 12.43 13.96
C THR A 53 6.37 10.98 13.51
N VAL A 54 5.31 10.18 13.47
CA VAL A 54 5.39 8.73 13.29
C VAL A 54 5.44 8.33 11.82
N LEU A 55 4.70 9.01 10.94
CA LEU A 55 4.63 8.63 9.53
C LEU A 55 6.00 8.61 8.86
N PRO A 56 6.89 9.61 9.06
CA PRO A 56 8.22 9.57 8.46
C PRO A 56 9.08 8.40 8.96
N GLN A 57 8.84 7.89 10.17
CA GLN A 57 9.57 6.73 10.71
C GLN A 57 9.06 5.43 10.08
N VAL A 58 7.73 5.31 9.91
CA VAL A 58 7.10 4.16 9.25
C VAL A 58 7.54 4.07 7.79
N GLU A 59 7.55 5.19 7.06
CA GLU A 59 8.04 5.23 5.67
C GLU A 59 9.47 4.70 5.55
N ARG A 60 10.38 5.20 6.40
CA ARG A 60 11.77 4.73 6.42
C ARG A 60 11.89 3.24 6.76
N ALA A 61 11.10 2.76 7.72
CA ALA A 61 11.09 1.35 8.11
C ALA A 61 10.57 0.43 7.00
N LEU A 62 9.61 0.89 6.20
CA LEU A 62 9.09 0.15 5.05
C LEU A 62 10.05 0.16 3.84
N LEU A 63 10.93 1.17 3.75
CA LEU A 63 11.92 1.30 2.68
C LEU A 63 13.23 0.53 2.97
N ALA A 64 13.56 0.28 4.23
CA ALA A 64 14.71 -0.53 4.66
C ALA A 64 14.53 -2.03 4.39
#